data_AF-A0A0J7YUR0-F1
#
_entry.id   AF-A0A0J7YUR0-F1
#
_cell.length_a   1.000
_cell.length_b   1.000
_cell.length_c   1.000
_cell.angle_alpha   90.00
_cell.angle_beta   90.00
_cell.angle_gamma   90.00
#
_symmetry.space_group_name_H-M   'P 1'
#
loop_
_entity.id
_entity.type
_entity.pdbx_description
1 polymer ?
#
loop_
_entity_poly.entity_id
_entity_poly.type
_entity_poly.pdbx_seq_one_letter_code
_entity_poly.pdbx_strand_id
1 'polypeptide(L)'
;MDRTFLYRYRDLLQDVHLAGTQAVGRPQGSEPVVTSESLKADLANANARAARLASRVKHLEDHLSRQLGERAWRESGLAAAPDIAELQTTIEHLKQRNAELTQNLEERQAELDAARAANRDLTRALNQRG
;
A
#
# COMPACT_ATOMS: atom_id res chain seq x y z
N MET A 1 -20.04 25.81 37.37
CA MET A 1 -19.32 27.06 37.03
C MET A 1 -18.74 26.88 35.64
N ASP A 2 -19.34 27.49 34.62
CA ASP A 2 -18.90 27.35 33.24
C ASP A 2 -17.57 28.06 33.01
N ARG A 3 -16.53 27.31 32.63
CA ARG A 3 -15.20 27.85 32.28
C ARG A 3 -15.28 28.84 31.11
N THR A 4 -16.32 28.74 30.28
CA THR A 4 -16.59 29.66 29.16
C THR A 4 -16.82 31.09 29.62
N PHE A 5 -17.41 31.32 30.79
CA PHE A 5 -17.58 32.66 31.36
C PHE A 5 -16.24 33.29 31.74
N LEU A 6 -15.31 32.52 32.29
CA LEU A 6 -13.97 33.00 32.69
C LEU A 6 -13.13 33.46 31.50
N TYR A 7 -13.23 32.78 30.35
CA TYR A 7 -12.49 33.16 29.15
C TYR A 7 -13.12 34.30 28.35
N ARG A 8 -14.42 34.57 28.56
CA ARG A 8 -15.13 35.67 27.90
C ARG A 8 -14.74 37.04 28.48
N TYR A 9 -14.35 37.09 29.75
CA TYR A 9 -14.01 38.33 30.46
C TYR A 9 -12.55 38.32 30.88
N ARG A 10 -11.70 39.01 30.09
CA ARG A 10 -10.26 39.09 30.30
C ARG A 10 -9.90 39.67 31.66
N ASP A 11 -10.69 40.61 32.16
CA ASP A 11 -10.45 41.30 33.43
C ASP A 11 -10.65 40.35 34.62
N LEU A 12 -11.68 39.50 34.56
CA LEU A 12 -11.97 38.51 35.59
C LEU A 12 -10.89 37.42 35.66
N LEU A 13 -10.31 37.09 34.51
CA LEU A 13 -9.17 36.18 34.40
C LEU A 13 -7.89 36.80 34.98
N GLN A 14 -7.68 38.11 34.80
CA GLN A 14 -6.57 38.85 35.42
C GLN A 14 -6.71 38.92 36.94
N ASP A 15 -7.91 39.16 37.46
CA ASP A 15 -8.17 39.20 38.92
C ASP A 15 -7.91 37.84 39.58
N VAL A 16 -8.29 36.75 38.92
CA VAL A 16 -7.99 35.38 39.39
C VAL A 16 -6.48 35.11 39.37
N HIS A 17 -5.75 35.60 38.37
CA HIS A 17 -4.29 35.50 38.34
C HIS A 17 -3.62 36.31 39.45
N LEU A 18 -4.10 37.54 39.72
CA LEU A 18 -3.62 38.40 40.80
C LEU A 18 -3.91 37.81 42.19
N ALA A 19 -5.10 37.24 42.39
CA ALA A 19 -5.44 36.54 43.63
C ALA A 19 -4.58 35.28 43.82
N GLY A 20 -4.29 34.56 42.73
CA GLY A 20 -3.44 33.38 42.74
C GLY A 20 -1.98 33.67 43.09
N THR A 21 -1.43 34.82 42.70
CA THR A 21 -0.06 35.22 43.08
C THR A 21 0.04 35.71 44.53
N GLN A 22 -1.01 36.32 45.07
CA GLN A 22 -1.07 36.76 46.48
C GLN A 22 -1.16 35.59 47.46
N ALA A 23 -1.84 34.49 47.10
CA ALA A 23 -1.98 33.31 47.95
C ALA A 23 -0.66 32.55 48.18
N VAL A 24 0.34 32.73 47.31
CA VAL A 24 1.67 32.08 47.40
C VAL A 24 2.53 32.68 48.53
N GLY A 25 2.12 33.81 49.13
CA GLY A 25 2.90 34.55 50.14
C GLY A 25 2.77 34.11 51.60
N ARG A 26 2.08 33.00 51.94
CA ARG A 26 1.92 32.58 53.34
C ARG A 26 2.55 31.20 53.63
N PRO A 27 3.78 31.14 54.16
CA PRO A 27 4.37 29.89 54.58
C PRO A 27 3.85 29.53 55.98
N GLN A 28 3.10 28.44 56.09
CA GLN A 28 2.95 27.70 57.35
C GLN A 28 3.29 26.23 57.08
N GLY A 29 4.35 25.74 57.72
CA GLY A 29 4.67 24.32 57.75
C GLY A 29 5.78 23.87 56.80
N SER A 30 6.63 23.00 57.31
CA SER A 30 7.90 22.54 56.74
C SER A 30 7.69 21.46 55.66
N GLU A 31 7.65 21.87 54.40
CA GLU A 31 7.88 21.01 53.23
C GLU A 31 8.71 21.80 52.21
N PRO A 32 9.52 21.17 51.34
CA PRO A 32 10.28 21.88 50.32
C PRO A 32 9.30 22.65 49.44
N VAL A 33 9.26 23.97 49.59
CA VAL A 33 8.33 24.84 48.90
C VAL A 33 8.71 24.85 47.42
N VAL A 34 8.13 23.93 46.66
CA VAL A 34 8.23 23.92 45.20
C VAL A 34 7.63 25.23 44.71
N THR A 35 8.45 26.09 44.14
CA THR A 35 8.01 27.41 43.68
C THR A 35 7.11 27.25 42.45
N SER A 36 6.21 28.21 42.23
CA SER A 36 5.37 28.25 41.03
C SER A 36 6.21 28.29 39.74
N GLU A 37 7.40 28.90 39.80
CA GLU A 37 8.43 28.88 38.77
C GLU A 37 8.90 27.45 38.46
N SER A 38 9.20 26.65 39.48
CA SER A 38 9.60 25.24 39.32
C SER A 38 8.50 24.41 38.66
N LEU A 39 7.24 24.56 39.10
CA LEU A 39 6.11 23.84 38.50
C LEU A 39 5.90 24.22 37.03
N LYS A 40 6.07 25.50 36.66
CA LYS A 40 6.00 25.95 35.27
C LYS A 40 7.13 25.35 34.44
N ALA A 41 8.34 25.30 34.98
CA ALA A 41 9.49 24.69 34.31
C ALA A 41 9.28 23.18 34.10
N ASP A 42 8.77 22.48 35.11
CA ASP A 42 8.46 21.04 35.02
C ASP A 42 7.35 20.75 34.00
N LEU A 43 6.29 21.58 33.97
CA LEU A 43 5.23 21.49 32.97
C LEU A 43 5.77 21.73 31.56
N ALA A 44 6.63 22.74 31.38
CA ALA A 44 7.26 23.01 30.08
C ALA A 44 8.15 21.84 29.63
N ASN A 45 8.92 21.25 30.55
CA ASN A 45 9.76 20.09 30.27
C ASN A 45 8.91 18.84 29.93
N ALA A 46 7.82 18.60 30.67
CA ALA A 46 6.89 17.53 30.38
C ALA A 46 6.24 17.67 29.00
N ASN A 47 5.81 18.89 28.63
CA ASN A 47 5.26 19.17 27.31
C ASN A 47 6.29 18.97 26.20
N ALA A 48 7.53 19.43 26.39
CA ALA A 48 8.61 19.21 25.45
C ALA A 48 8.94 17.72 25.26
N ARG A 49 8.91 16.94 26.35
CA ARG A 49 9.04 15.47 26.26
C ARG A 49 7.87 14.86 25.48
N ALA A 50 6.64 15.22 25.81
CA ALA A 50 5.46 14.70 25.12
C ALA A 50 5.51 14.97 23.61
N ALA A 51 5.92 16.18 23.20
CA ALA A 51 6.10 16.53 21.80
C ALA A 51 7.15 15.67 21.09
N ARG A 52 8.30 15.41 21.74
CA ARG A 52 9.34 14.52 21.21
C ARG A 52 8.89 13.06 21.11
N LEU A 53 8.12 12.58 22.07
CA LEU A 53 7.55 11.22 21.99
C LEU A 53 6.53 11.12 20.85
N ALA A 54 5.65 12.11 20.70
CA ALA A 54 4.67 12.13 19.62
C ALA A 54 5.31 12.11 18.23
N SER A 55 6.39 12.90 18.02
CA SER A 55 7.12 12.87 16.75
C SER A 55 7.82 11.54 16.49
N ARG A 56 8.37 10.91 17.54
CA ARG A 56 8.98 9.57 17.45
C ARG A 56 7.95 8.51 17.06
N VAL A 57 6.77 8.53 17.71
CA VAL A 57 5.67 7.60 17.40
C VAL A 57 5.24 7.74 15.94
N LYS A 58 5.00 8.96 15.48
CA LYS A 58 4.64 9.21 14.08
C LYS A 58 5.69 8.67 13.10
N HIS A 59 6.98 8.89 13.38
CA HIS A 59 8.05 8.38 12.53
C HIS A 59 8.09 6.84 12.49
N LEU A 60 7.85 6.19 13.62
CA LEU A 60 7.77 4.73 13.72
C LEU A 60 6.54 4.20 12.98
N GLU A 61 5.38 4.84 13.10
CA GLU A 61 4.17 4.50 12.37
C GLU A 61 4.36 4.62 10.85
N ASP A 62 4.97 5.71 10.38
CA ASP A 62 5.29 5.91 8.96
C ASP A 62 6.26 4.84 8.46
N HIS A 63 7.26 4.48 9.26
CA HIS A 63 8.25 3.46 8.92
C HIS A 63 7.63 2.06 8.90
N LEU A 64 6.81 1.72 9.90
CA LEU A 64 6.08 0.45 9.95
C LEU A 64 5.09 0.35 8.80
N SER A 65 4.37 1.42 8.49
CA SER A 65 3.44 1.46 7.35
C SER A 65 4.16 1.23 6.03
N ARG A 66 5.35 1.82 5.85
CA ARG A 66 6.20 1.55 4.67
C ARG A 66 6.68 0.10 4.62
N GLN A 67 7.21 -0.44 5.72
CA GLN A 67 7.71 -1.81 5.76
C GLN A 67 6.59 -2.85 5.58
N LEU A 68 5.44 -2.64 6.21
CA LEU A 68 4.26 -3.50 6.06
C LEU A 68 3.63 -3.32 4.68
N GLY A 69 3.59 -2.11 4.15
CA GLY A 69 3.17 -1.84 2.77
C GLY A 69 4.05 -2.56 1.76
N GLU A 70 5.38 -2.50 1.90
CA GLU A 70 6.32 -3.24 1.04
C GLU A 70 6.21 -4.76 1.19
N ARG A 71 5.95 -5.27 2.40
CA ARG A 71 5.73 -6.71 2.63
C ARG A 71 4.40 -7.16 2.03
N ALA A 72 3.31 -6.44 2.30
CA ALA A 72 1.99 -6.70 1.73
C ALA A 72 2.01 -6.58 0.20
N TRP A 73 2.75 -5.61 -0.36
CA TRP A 73 2.95 -5.46 -1.80
C TRP A 73 3.68 -6.67 -2.41
N ARG A 74 4.71 -7.19 -1.73
CA ARG A 74 5.43 -8.40 -2.14
C ARG A 74 4.62 -9.68 -1.98
N GLU A 75 3.91 -9.83 -0.88
CA GLU A 75 3.12 -11.02 -0.54
C GLU A 75 1.79 -11.09 -1.30
N SER A 76 1.22 -9.94 -1.70
CA SER A 76 -0.01 -9.88 -2.51
C SER A 76 0.19 -10.37 -3.95
N GLY A 77 1.42 -10.70 -4.36
CA GLY A 77 1.71 -11.08 -5.74
C GLY A 77 1.58 -9.93 -6.74
N LEU A 78 1.37 -8.69 -6.27
CA LEU A 78 1.32 -7.49 -7.10
C LEU A 78 2.72 -6.90 -7.35
N ALA A 79 3.72 -7.25 -6.53
CA ALA A 79 5.12 -6.87 -6.77
C ALA A 79 5.77 -7.65 -7.91
N ALA A 80 5.28 -8.85 -8.21
CA ALA A 80 5.63 -9.55 -9.42
C ALA A 80 4.44 -9.40 -10.35
N ALA A 81 4.47 -8.41 -11.25
CA ALA A 81 3.82 -8.65 -12.52
C ALA A 81 4.46 -9.95 -13.03
N PRO A 82 3.78 -11.11 -13.07
CA PRO A 82 4.34 -12.26 -13.74
C PRO A 82 4.68 -11.79 -15.14
N ASP A 83 5.95 -11.99 -15.47
CA ASP A 83 6.71 -11.25 -16.45
C ASP A 83 5.88 -11.06 -17.73
N ILE A 84 5.32 -9.86 -17.90
CA ILE A 84 4.46 -9.53 -19.04
C ILE A 84 5.23 -9.78 -20.34
N ALA A 85 6.56 -9.66 -20.32
CA ALA A 85 7.40 -10.00 -21.45
C ALA A 85 7.52 -11.52 -21.66
N GLU A 86 7.61 -12.35 -20.62
CA GLU A 86 7.53 -13.82 -20.72
C GLU A 86 6.17 -14.28 -21.25
N LEU A 87 5.07 -13.66 -20.79
CA LEU A 87 3.73 -13.95 -21.29
C LEU A 87 3.58 -13.53 -22.76
N GLN A 88 4.10 -12.37 -23.14
CA GLN A 88 4.10 -11.91 -24.53
C GLN A 88 4.95 -12.82 -25.43
N THR A 89 6.14 -13.23 -24.99
CA THR A 89 6.98 -14.18 -25.75
C THR A 89 6.32 -15.54 -25.86
N THR A 90 5.66 -16.02 -24.81
CA THR A 90 4.87 -17.26 -24.86
C THR A 90 3.71 -17.16 -25.85
N ILE A 91 2.99 -16.04 -25.85
CA ILE A 91 1.89 -15.78 -26.79
C ILE A 91 2.40 -15.77 -28.24
N GLU A 92 3.51 -15.08 -28.52
CA GLU A 92 4.07 -15.04 -29.88
C GLU A 92 4.56 -16.42 -30.32
N HIS A 93 5.21 -17.19 -29.44
CA HIS A 93 5.59 -18.58 -29.73
C HIS A 93 4.36 -19.45 -30.04
N LEU A 94 3.28 -19.33 -29.26
CA LEU A 94 2.04 -20.09 -29.50
C LEU A 94 1.33 -19.69 -30.79
N LYS A 95 1.37 -18.41 -31.18
CA LYS A 95 0.84 -17.95 -32.48
C LYS A 95 1.62 -18.55 -33.63
N GLN A 96 2.95 -18.50 -33.57
CA GLN A 96 3.83 -19.09 -34.58
C GLN A 96 3.54 -20.59 -34.72
N ARG A 97 3.42 -21.30 -33.59
CA ARG A 97 3.12 -22.73 -33.60
C ARG A 97 1.75 -23.05 -34.21
N ASN A 98 0.74 -22.23 -33.97
CA ASN A 98 -0.58 -22.39 -34.59
C ASN A 98 -0.54 -22.16 -36.11
N ALA A 99 0.22 -21.17 -36.58
CA ALA A 99 0.39 -20.93 -38.01
C ALA A 99 1.04 -22.13 -38.70
N GLU A 100 2.13 -22.67 -38.12
CA GLU A 100 2.80 -23.88 -38.62
C GLU A 100 1.88 -25.10 -38.65
N LEU A 101 1.09 -25.32 -37.59
CA LEU A 101 0.17 -26.45 -37.53
C LEU A 101 -0.95 -26.31 -38.58
N THR A 102 -1.46 -25.10 -38.76
CA THR A 102 -2.47 -24.82 -39.81
C THR A 102 -1.92 -25.12 -41.19
N GLN A 103 -0.71 -24.64 -41.50
CA GLN A 103 -0.07 -24.92 -42.79
C GLN A 103 0.15 -26.42 -43.01
N ASN A 104 0.64 -27.14 -41.99
CA ASN A 104 0.81 -28.59 -42.10
C ASN A 104 -0.52 -29.31 -42.36
N LEU A 105 -1.61 -28.89 -41.71
CA LEU A 105 -2.92 -29.48 -41.97
C LEU A 105 -3.40 -29.24 -43.40
N GLU A 106 -3.19 -28.03 -43.94
CA GLU A 106 -3.52 -27.70 -45.33
C GLU A 106 -2.73 -28.57 -46.32
N GLU A 107 -1.41 -28.72 -46.10
CA GLU A 107 -0.56 -29.58 -46.93
C GLU A 107 -1.03 -31.04 -46.91
N ARG A 108 -1.32 -31.58 -45.72
CA ARG A 108 -1.81 -32.97 -45.58
C ARG A 108 -3.17 -33.18 -46.22
N GLN A 109 -4.05 -32.18 -46.13
CA GLN A 109 -5.34 -32.23 -46.78
C GLN A 109 -5.20 -32.27 -48.31
N ALA A 110 -4.31 -31.45 -48.87
CA ALA A 110 -4.01 -31.44 -50.29
C ALA A 110 -3.40 -32.78 -50.77
N GLU A 111 -2.44 -33.34 -50.02
CA GLU A 111 -1.87 -34.67 -50.29
C GLU A 111 -2.94 -35.76 -50.32
N LEU A 112 -3.85 -35.73 -49.34
CA LEU A 112 -4.91 -36.71 -49.20
C LEU A 112 -5.96 -36.60 -50.33
N ASP A 113 -6.31 -35.38 -50.74
CA ASP A 113 -7.21 -35.17 -51.86
C ASP A 113 -6.59 -35.59 -53.20
N ALA A 114 -5.29 -35.36 -53.40
CA ALA A 114 -4.55 -35.85 -54.56
C ALA A 114 -4.51 -37.40 -54.58
N ALA A 115 -4.23 -38.04 -53.44
CA ALA A 115 -4.24 -39.50 -53.32
C ALA A 115 -5.63 -40.09 -53.61
N ARG A 116 -6.69 -39.45 -53.12
CA ARG A 116 -8.09 -39.85 -53.41
C ARG A 116 -8.44 -39.67 -54.89
N ALA A 117 -7.97 -38.60 -55.53
CA ALA A 117 -8.17 -38.40 -56.97
C ALA A 117 -7.47 -39.51 -57.78
N ALA A 118 -6.20 -39.77 -57.51
CA ALA A 118 -5.43 -40.83 -58.17
C ALA A 118 -6.08 -42.21 -57.99
N ASN A 119 -6.58 -42.52 -56.80
CA ASN A 119 -7.27 -43.78 -56.52
C ASN A 119 -8.59 -43.92 -57.33
N ARG A 120 -9.37 -42.83 -57.44
CA ARG A 120 -10.57 -42.80 -58.28
C ARG A 120 -10.24 -43.03 -59.75
N ASP A 121 -9.18 -42.41 -60.25
CA ASP A 121 -8.77 -42.57 -61.66
C ASP A 121 -8.24 -43.98 -61.96
N LEU A 122 -7.47 -44.57 -61.03
CA LEU A 122 -7.04 -45.97 -61.13
C LEU A 122 -8.24 -46.92 -61.14
N THR A 123 -9.21 -46.70 -60.26
CA THR A 123 -10.43 -47.52 -60.20
C THR A 123 -11.24 -47.41 -61.50
N ARG A 124 -11.37 -46.20 -62.07
CA ARG A 124 -12.01 -46.00 -63.38
C ARG A 124 -11.27 -46.74 -64.49
N ALA A 125 -9.94 -46.65 -64.53
CA ALA A 125 -9.13 -47.33 -65.55
C ALA A 125 -9.25 -48.86 -65.48
N LEU A 126 -9.30 -49.43 -64.27
CA LEU A 126 -9.51 -50.87 -64.08
C LEU A 126 -10.91 -51.30 -64.55
N ASN A 127 -11.95 -50.54 -64.19
CA ASN A 127 -13.33 -50.84 -64.59
C ASN A 127 -13.58 -50.70 -66.10
N GLN A 128 -12.76 -49.94 -66.84
CA GLN A 128 -12.85 -49.81 -68.30
C GLN A 128 -12.10 -50.91 -69.05
N ARG A 129 -11.24 -51.66 -68.37
CA ARG A 129 -10.39 -52.72 -68.96
C ARG A 129 -10.92 -54.13 -68.70
N GLY A 130 -11.82 -54.30 -67.71
CA GLY A 130 -12.59 -55.53 -67.49
C GLY A 130 -13.88 -55.53 -68.29
#